data_AF-A0A956X089-F1
#
_entry.id   AF-A0A956X089-F1
#
_cell.length_a   1.000
_cell.length_b   1.000
_cell.length_c   1.000
_cell.angle_alpha   90.00
_cell.angle_beta   90.00
_cell.angle_gamma   90.00
#
_symmetry.space_group_name_H-M   'P 1'
#
loop_
_entity.id
_entity.type
_entity.pdbx_description
1 polymer ?
#
loop_
_entity_poly.entity_id
_entity_poly.type
_entity_poly.pdbx_seq_one_letter_code
_entity_poly.pdbx_strand_id
1 'polypeptide(L)'
;MKPIADFQPEEEGGIAAKNSNETLLVTHFVTIPERLAAIINALYRLMWPLGCIAMFTVQEDTSMKRVRLTFTISLTLVLVLLLSSAPGAFANPTGPTAVSNDPFERAASYLKTHDVPESALQVPAGMQVIGTGLNNGRDIIVGPDGGLYIAENGSGNPANCEEIFPDFEACVGDTGSVTRIENGVQERIATGLPSWGDSSGFGTSGPAGITWSPREGFYLTIGLGFGLSPDDLAAIDPVGQWFGSVARMNPNGYWNIQADIYDYEATQNPDDGEVDSNPYGLVTIQGRTRVVADAGGNDLLKVNNNGVVSTLTVFPDTLVPAPPFLGLPPGAMIPMQAVPTSVTPGPDNTLYAGQLTGFPFPVGGANVFQVWPNGYTQVKASGFSAIVDITTGPDGSLYVLEFAHDQLACETMGVCDGRLTKVDAGGGKTLLANNLPYPGGVAVANDGTIYLTLFSIFPDFAGGGQVVRLN
;
A
#
# COMPACT_ATOMS: atom_id res chain seq x y z
N MET A 1 -1.56 24.89 -61.44
CA MET A 1 -1.91 26.33 -61.52
C MET A 1 -2.46 26.69 -60.15
N LYS A 2 -1.61 27.12 -59.21
CA LYS A 2 -1.25 28.52 -58.87
C LYS A 2 -2.47 29.37 -58.41
N PRO A 3 -2.31 30.25 -57.42
CA PRO A 3 -2.11 29.95 -56.00
C PRO A 3 -3.03 30.78 -55.08
N ILE A 4 -3.03 30.43 -53.79
CA ILE A 4 -3.69 31.15 -52.70
C ILE A 4 -2.96 32.48 -52.44
N ALA A 5 -3.74 33.55 -52.29
CA ALA A 5 -3.28 34.92 -52.14
C ALA A 5 -2.70 35.21 -50.75
N ASP A 6 -1.63 36.01 -50.78
CA ASP A 6 -1.00 36.71 -49.67
C ASP A 6 -2.00 37.57 -48.88
N PHE A 7 -1.86 37.58 -47.56
CA PHE A 7 -2.33 38.68 -46.72
C PHE A 7 -1.10 39.33 -46.06
N GLN A 8 -0.85 40.59 -46.42
CA GLN A 8 0.10 41.47 -45.74
C GLN A 8 -0.47 41.94 -44.39
N PRO A 9 0.37 42.29 -43.40
CA PRO A 9 -0.08 42.92 -42.17
C PRO A 9 -0.25 44.43 -42.40
N GLU A 10 -1.45 44.96 -42.12
CA GLU A 10 -1.65 46.40 -41.93
C GLU A 10 -1.20 46.78 -40.52
N GLU A 11 -0.15 47.59 -40.43
CA GLU A 11 0.13 48.45 -39.28
C GLU A 11 -0.94 49.55 -39.22
N GLU A 12 -1.61 49.73 -38.08
CA GLU A 12 -2.09 51.05 -37.67
C GLU A 12 -2.33 51.09 -36.15
N GLY A 13 -1.74 52.10 -35.48
CA GLY A 13 -2.32 52.66 -34.26
C GLY A 13 -1.61 52.43 -32.92
N GLY A 14 -0.31 52.72 -32.81
CA GLY A 14 0.32 52.92 -31.50
C GLY A 14 -0.10 54.26 -30.87
N ILE A 15 -0.66 54.22 -29.66
CA ILE A 15 -0.71 55.38 -28.76
C ILE A 15 0.13 55.05 -27.53
N ALA A 16 1.31 55.68 -27.45
CA ALA A 16 2.14 55.70 -26.26
C ALA A 16 1.78 56.94 -25.42
N ALA A 17 1.20 56.74 -24.25
CA ALA A 17 1.17 57.73 -23.18
C ALA A 17 2.01 57.21 -22.02
N LYS A 18 3.08 57.95 -21.69
CA LYS A 18 4.07 57.60 -20.69
C LYS A 18 3.60 58.08 -19.33
N ASN A 19 3.41 57.17 -18.37
CA ASN A 19 3.68 57.42 -16.95
C ASN A 19 3.90 56.09 -16.21
N SER A 20 4.66 56.20 -15.12
CA SER A 20 5.51 55.20 -14.47
C SER A 20 4.81 53.97 -13.88
N ASN A 21 5.48 52.82 -14.04
CA ASN A 21 5.22 51.47 -13.50
C ASN A 21 4.08 50.71 -14.17
N GLU A 22 4.36 50.03 -15.29
CA GLU A 22 3.50 48.93 -15.77
C GLU A 22 4.24 48.04 -16.80
N THR A 23 4.06 46.74 -16.65
CA THR A 23 4.63 45.65 -17.45
C THR A 23 4.03 45.62 -18.86
N LEU A 24 4.88 45.53 -19.88
CA LEU A 24 4.49 45.39 -21.28
C LEU A 24 3.84 44.00 -21.52
N LEU A 25 2.53 43.96 -21.72
CA LEU A 25 1.79 42.73 -22.07
C LEU A 25 1.76 42.58 -23.59
N VAL A 26 2.52 41.62 -24.13
CA VAL A 26 2.40 41.17 -25.51
C VAL A 26 1.59 39.88 -25.53
N THR A 27 0.39 39.92 -26.09
CA THR A 27 -0.52 38.76 -26.20
C THR A 27 -0.21 37.98 -27.48
N HIS A 28 0.03 36.67 -27.38
CA HIS A 28 -0.03 35.76 -28.53
C HIS A 28 -0.99 34.62 -28.20
N PHE A 29 -1.89 34.31 -29.14
CA PHE A 29 -2.77 33.15 -29.06
C PHE A 29 -2.16 32.03 -29.90
N VAL A 30 -1.90 30.86 -29.31
CA VAL A 30 -1.50 29.66 -30.06
C VAL A 30 -2.34 28.47 -29.59
N THR A 31 -2.91 27.75 -30.55
CA THR A 31 -3.59 26.47 -30.35
C THR A 31 -2.53 25.37 -30.30
N ILE A 32 -2.58 24.50 -29.29
CA ILE A 32 -1.48 23.60 -28.98
C ILE A 32 -1.79 22.15 -29.43
N PRO A 33 -0.94 21.48 -30.23
CA PRO A 33 -1.10 20.08 -30.62
C PRO A 33 -0.73 19.08 -29.50
N GLU A 34 -1.27 17.86 -29.55
CA GLU A 34 -1.10 16.75 -28.57
C GLU A 34 0.35 16.50 -28.12
N ARG A 35 1.34 16.78 -28.97
CA ARG A 35 2.77 16.65 -28.61
C ARG A 35 3.22 17.59 -27.49
N LEU A 36 2.56 18.74 -27.28
CA LEU A 36 2.90 19.63 -26.16
C LEU A 36 2.24 19.18 -24.85
N ALA A 37 1.11 18.46 -24.89
CA ALA A 37 0.51 17.86 -23.70
C ALA A 37 1.42 16.76 -23.12
N ALA A 38 2.05 15.99 -24.00
CA ALA A 38 3.10 15.03 -23.62
C ALA A 38 4.33 15.73 -23.01
N ILE A 39 4.72 16.91 -23.50
CA ILE A 39 5.83 17.70 -22.94
C ILE A 39 5.46 18.29 -21.57
N ILE A 40 4.21 18.71 -21.35
CA ILE A 40 3.72 19.21 -20.06
C ILE A 40 3.70 18.07 -19.02
N ASN A 41 3.26 16.87 -19.39
CA ASN A 41 3.33 15.70 -18.50
C ASN A 41 4.78 15.25 -18.23
N ALA A 42 5.68 15.35 -19.21
CA ALA A 42 7.10 15.06 -19.01
C ALA A 42 7.77 16.09 -18.08
N LEU A 43 7.40 17.38 -18.19
CA LEU A 43 7.86 18.43 -17.28
C LEU A 43 7.31 18.27 -15.86
N TYR A 44 6.08 17.77 -15.71
CA TYR A 44 5.48 17.45 -14.41
C TYR A 44 6.26 16.34 -13.68
N ARG A 45 6.69 15.30 -14.42
CA ARG A 45 7.46 14.17 -13.89
C ARG A 45 8.91 14.53 -13.53
N LEU A 46 9.51 15.49 -14.24
CA LEU A 46 10.89 15.97 -13.99
C LEU A 46 11.03 16.86 -12.74
N MET A 47 9.93 17.42 -12.23
CA MET A 47 9.96 18.41 -11.13
C MET A 47 9.60 17.82 -9.76
N TRP A 48 9.15 16.56 -9.70
CA TRP A 48 8.80 15.85 -8.47
C TRP A 48 9.98 15.64 -7.48
N PRO A 49 11.24 15.40 -7.91
CA PRO A 49 12.34 15.20 -6.96
C PRO A 49 12.96 16.50 -6.40
N LEU A 50 12.50 17.69 -6.83
CA LEU A 50 13.13 18.97 -6.48
C LEU A 50 12.31 19.88 -5.54
N GLY A 51 11.20 19.40 -4.98
CA GLY A 51 10.48 20.11 -3.89
C GLY A 51 10.06 21.56 -4.20
N CYS A 52 9.85 21.90 -5.48
CA CYS A 52 9.41 23.24 -5.89
C CYS A 52 7.93 23.22 -6.27
N ILE A 53 7.05 23.67 -5.37
CA ILE A 53 5.64 23.91 -5.69
C ILE A 53 5.54 25.20 -6.50
N ALA A 54 5.13 25.11 -7.77
CA ALA A 54 4.58 26.25 -8.50
C ALA A 54 3.16 26.51 -7.98
N MET A 55 2.90 27.70 -7.43
CA MET A 55 1.53 28.11 -7.09
C MET A 55 0.74 28.40 -8.38
N PHE A 56 -0.31 27.61 -8.61
CA PHE A 56 -1.33 27.91 -9.62
C PHE A 56 -2.52 28.58 -8.94
N THR A 57 -2.90 29.78 -9.40
CA THR A 57 -4.24 30.34 -9.09
C THR A 57 -5.10 30.19 -10.33
N VAL A 58 -6.12 29.34 -10.24
CA VAL A 58 -7.21 29.23 -11.21
C VAL A 58 -8.32 30.18 -10.75
N GLN A 59 -8.68 31.16 -11.57
CA GLN A 59 -9.85 32.01 -11.34
C GLN A 59 -10.84 31.75 -12.48
N GLU A 60 -11.96 31.09 -12.17
CA GLU A 60 -13.05 30.90 -13.14
C GLU A 60 -13.85 32.19 -13.30
N ASP A 61 -14.03 32.62 -14.56
CA ASP A 61 -15.01 33.64 -14.94
C ASP A 61 -16.22 32.92 -15.56
N THR A 62 -17.36 33.00 -14.90
CA THR A 62 -18.60 32.28 -15.28
C THR A 62 -19.29 32.84 -16.53
N SER A 63 -18.64 33.70 -17.32
CA SER A 63 -19.25 34.26 -18.54
C SER A 63 -18.61 33.82 -19.86
N MET A 64 -17.38 33.27 -19.89
CA MET A 64 -16.82 32.61 -21.08
C MET A 64 -15.74 31.59 -20.69
N LYS A 65 -15.85 30.35 -21.18
CA LYS A 65 -14.92 29.22 -20.94
C LYS A 65 -13.46 29.54 -21.34
N ARG A 66 -12.67 30.17 -20.46
CA ARG A 66 -11.20 30.27 -20.54
C ARG A 66 -10.58 30.34 -19.14
N VAL A 67 -9.44 29.68 -18.95
CA VAL A 67 -8.68 29.64 -17.70
C VAL A 67 -7.47 30.58 -17.78
N ARG A 68 -7.21 31.34 -16.71
CA ARG A 68 -6.06 32.24 -16.56
C ARG A 68 -5.03 31.57 -15.64
N LEU A 69 -3.78 31.47 -16.06
CA LEU A 69 -2.66 30.96 -15.26
C LEU A 69 -1.64 32.09 -15.05
N THR A 70 -1.24 32.31 -13.79
CA THR A 70 -0.25 33.34 -13.40
C THR A 70 0.91 32.65 -12.71
N PHE A 71 2.15 32.97 -13.11
CA PHE A 71 3.37 32.46 -12.49
C PHE A 71 4.11 33.60 -11.76
N THR A 72 4.52 33.35 -10.52
CA THR A 72 5.37 34.28 -9.75
C THR A 72 6.63 33.54 -9.30
N ILE A 73 7.79 33.96 -9.77
CA ILE A 73 9.10 33.43 -9.34
C ILE A 73 9.70 34.44 -8.36
N SER A 74 9.85 34.07 -7.08
CA SER A 74 10.55 34.90 -6.09
C SER A 74 12.04 34.56 -6.07
N LEU A 75 12.87 35.56 -6.35
CA LEU A 75 14.32 35.47 -6.48
C LEU A 75 15.00 35.49 -5.10
N THR A 76 15.12 34.34 -4.45
CA THR A 76 16.01 34.14 -3.28
C THR A 76 16.74 32.81 -3.37
N LEU A 77 17.53 32.63 -4.43
CA LEU A 77 18.44 31.50 -4.58
C LEU A 77 19.73 31.92 -5.33
N VAL A 78 20.60 32.70 -4.67
CA VAL A 78 21.96 33.01 -5.20
C VAL A 78 23.08 32.91 -4.14
N LEU A 79 22.80 32.56 -2.87
CA LEU A 79 23.85 32.57 -1.82
C LEU A 79 24.18 31.24 -1.14
N VAL A 80 23.83 30.08 -1.72
CA VAL A 80 24.26 28.76 -1.18
C VAL A 80 25.13 27.96 -2.17
N LEU A 81 25.28 28.42 -3.41
CA LEU A 81 26.12 27.77 -4.44
C LEU A 81 27.61 28.18 -4.43
N LEU A 82 28.11 28.79 -3.34
CA LEU A 82 29.52 29.24 -3.26
C LEU A 82 30.31 28.71 -2.05
N LEU A 83 29.80 27.71 -1.31
CA LEU A 83 30.57 27.06 -0.24
C LEU A 83 30.39 25.53 -0.24
N SER A 84 30.92 24.85 -1.25
CA SER A 84 31.35 23.44 -1.17
C SER A 84 32.28 23.08 -2.33
N SER A 85 33.45 23.74 -2.38
CA SER A 85 34.61 23.23 -3.11
C SER A 85 35.72 22.90 -2.11
N ALA A 86 35.77 21.64 -1.67
CA ALA A 86 36.99 21.01 -1.20
C ALA A 86 36.93 19.48 -1.45
N PRO A 87 37.99 18.84 -1.95
CA PRO A 87 37.94 17.49 -2.51
C PRO A 87 38.45 16.41 -1.54
N GLY A 88 37.82 15.22 -1.58
CA GLY A 88 38.26 13.98 -0.92
C GLY A 88 37.09 13.32 -0.17
N ALA A 89 36.71 12.05 -0.35
CA ALA A 89 37.31 10.94 -1.07
C ALA A 89 36.19 10.00 -1.56
N PHE A 90 35.99 9.91 -2.87
CA PHE A 90 35.34 8.74 -3.47
C PHE A 90 36.43 7.72 -3.74
N ALA A 91 36.64 6.83 -2.78
CA ALA A 91 37.33 5.57 -3.05
C ALA A 91 36.32 4.62 -3.70
N ASN A 92 36.59 4.27 -4.94
CA ASN A 92 35.89 3.27 -5.72
C ASN A 92 36.07 1.88 -5.08
N PRO A 93 35.04 1.14 -4.63
CA PRO A 93 35.25 -0.25 -4.26
C PRO A 93 35.21 -1.10 -5.54
N THR A 94 36.40 -1.34 -6.08
CA THR A 94 36.63 -2.50 -6.94
C THR A 94 36.91 -3.70 -6.04
N GLY A 95 36.03 -4.71 -6.07
CA GLY A 95 36.24 -6.01 -5.42
C GLY A 95 34.95 -6.62 -4.89
N PRO A 96 34.77 -7.96 -4.95
CA PRO A 96 33.58 -8.62 -4.43
C PRO A 96 33.63 -8.50 -2.90
N THR A 97 32.90 -7.56 -2.33
CA THR A 97 32.68 -7.52 -0.89
C THR A 97 31.84 -8.73 -0.53
N ALA A 98 32.42 -9.63 0.25
CA ALA A 98 31.73 -10.76 0.85
C ALA A 98 30.47 -10.24 1.55
N VAL A 99 29.31 -10.60 1.02
CA VAL A 99 28.03 -10.42 1.69
C VAL A 99 28.10 -11.25 2.98
N SER A 100 27.87 -10.61 4.12
CA SER A 100 27.80 -11.32 5.41
C SER A 100 26.73 -12.41 5.33
N ASN A 101 27.04 -13.59 5.85
CA ASN A 101 26.09 -14.69 5.96
C ASN A 101 25.16 -14.54 7.19
N ASP A 102 25.30 -13.47 7.98
CA ASP A 102 24.43 -13.19 9.12
C ASP A 102 23.20 -12.36 8.68
N PRO A 103 21.98 -12.92 8.78
CA PRO A 103 20.76 -12.23 8.39
C PRO A 103 20.51 -10.94 9.20
N PHE A 104 20.95 -10.89 10.46
CA PHE A 104 20.78 -9.71 11.32
C PHE A 104 21.69 -8.55 10.91
N GLU A 105 22.89 -8.82 10.41
CA GLU A 105 23.77 -7.77 9.87
C GLU A 105 23.22 -7.18 8.57
N ARG A 106 22.47 -7.96 7.77
CA ARG A 106 21.83 -7.49 6.53
C ARG A 106 20.60 -6.63 6.81
N ALA A 107 19.72 -7.06 7.72
CA ALA A 107 18.66 -6.20 8.23
C ALA A 107 19.24 -4.91 8.82
N ALA A 108 20.26 -5.02 9.68
CA ALA A 108 20.92 -3.87 10.27
C ALA A 108 21.53 -2.94 9.20
N SER A 109 22.03 -3.46 8.07
CA SER A 109 22.54 -2.63 6.97
C SER A 109 21.42 -1.84 6.26
N TYR A 110 20.31 -2.48 5.92
CA TYR A 110 19.13 -1.80 5.34
C TYR A 110 18.55 -0.77 6.32
N LEU A 111 18.53 -1.10 7.61
CA LEU A 111 17.98 -0.25 8.65
C LEU A 111 18.93 0.88 9.04
N LYS A 112 20.24 0.69 8.93
CA LYS A 112 21.26 1.72 9.12
C LYS A 112 21.29 2.74 7.99
N THR A 113 20.89 2.35 6.77
CA THR A 113 20.63 3.34 5.71
C THR A 113 19.34 4.13 5.93
N HIS A 114 18.46 3.67 6.83
CA HIS A 114 17.17 4.30 7.18
C HIS A 114 17.07 4.74 8.66
N ASP A 115 18.22 4.88 9.37
CA ASP A 115 18.32 5.34 10.77
C ASP A 115 17.42 4.61 11.81
N VAL A 116 17.07 3.34 11.59
CA VAL A 116 16.26 2.56 12.54
C VAL A 116 17.14 1.96 13.66
N PRO A 117 16.86 2.22 14.96
CA PRO A 117 17.65 1.70 16.07
C PRO A 117 17.47 0.19 16.29
N GLU A 118 18.55 -0.53 16.60
CA GLU A 118 18.55 -1.99 16.82
C GLU A 118 17.60 -2.45 17.94
N SER A 119 17.34 -1.59 18.94
CA SER A 119 16.36 -1.87 20.00
C SER A 119 14.92 -1.96 19.49
N ALA A 120 14.61 -1.34 18.37
CA ALA A 120 13.32 -1.45 17.71
C ALA A 120 13.16 -2.74 16.91
N LEU A 121 14.21 -3.56 16.84
CA LEU A 121 14.20 -4.87 16.18
C LEU A 121 14.12 -6.03 17.16
N GLN A 122 13.62 -5.74 18.36
CA GLN A 122 13.44 -6.74 19.39
C GLN A 122 11.96 -6.97 19.62
N VAL A 123 11.60 -8.25 19.74
CA VAL A 123 10.25 -8.63 20.18
C VAL A 123 10.03 -8.10 21.60
N PRO A 124 8.90 -7.41 21.88
CA PRO A 124 8.63 -6.91 23.22
C PRO A 124 8.64 -8.00 24.29
N ALA A 125 9.03 -7.62 25.51
CA ALA A 125 9.01 -8.52 26.66
C ALA A 125 7.59 -9.06 26.90
N GLY A 126 7.48 -10.36 27.22
CA GLY A 126 6.19 -11.04 27.44
C GLY A 126 5.65 -11.76 26.20
N MET A 127 6.31 -11.62 25.04
CA MET A 127 6.03 -12.42 23.85
C MET A 127 7.06 -13.53 23.67
N GLN A 128 6.60 -14.69 23.21
CA GLN A 128 7.45 -15.83 22.89
C GLN A 128 7.55 -15.99 21.38
N VAL A 129 8.77 -15.94 20.83
CA VAL A 129 9.02 -16.31 19.43
C VAL A 129 8.81 -17.82 19.25
N ILE A 130 7.95 -18.19 18.30
CA ILE A 130 7.62 -19.58 17.97
C ILE A 130 7.84 -19.93 16.50
N GLY A 131 8.14 -18.93 15.66
CA GLY A 131 8.55 -19.10 14.27
C GLY A 131 9.43 -17.93 13.82
N THR A 132 10.30 -18.18 12.85
CA THR A 132 11.32 -17.22 12.36
C THR A 132 11.64 -17.46 10.90
N GLY A 133 12.26 -16.49 10.23
CA GLY A 133 12.73 -16.67 8.84
C GLY A 133 11.59 -16.70 7.82
N LEU A 134 10.46 -16.07 8.13
CA LEU A 134 9.39 -15.85 7.16
C LEU A 134 9.85 -14.83 6.11
N ASN A 135 9.32 -14.93 4.89
CA ASN A 135 9.60 -14.02 3.80
C ASN A 135 8.42 -13.05 3.64
N ASN A 136 8.53 -11.86 4.22
CA ASN A 136 7.46 -10.87 4.25
C ASN A 136 6.11 -11.48 4.74
N GLY A 137 6.13 -12.09 5.94
CA GLY A 137 4.97 -12.77 6.51
C GLY A 137 3.81 -11.81 6.79
N ARG A 138 2.64 -12.06 6.22
CA ARG A 138 1.43 -11.23 6.35
C ARG A 138 0.42 -11.87 7.29
N ASP A 139 -0.74 -12.27 6.77
CA ASP A 139 -1.85 -12.82 7.53
C ASP A 139 -1.50 -14.17 8.15
N ILE A 140 -2.12 -14.44 9.30
CA ILE A 140 -1.95 -15.66 10.09
C ILE A 140 -3.32 -16.15 10.55
N ILE A 141 -3.58 -17.45 10.38
CA ILE A 141 -4.77 -18.10 10.92
C ILE A 141 -4.41 -19.31 11.78
N VAL A 142 -5.28 -19.61 12.75
CA VAL A 142 -5.30 -20.91 13.41
C VAL A 142 -6.15 -21.85 12.55
N GLY A 143 -5.51 -22.89 12.02
CA GLY A 143 -6.18 -23.91 11.23
C GLY A 143 -7.05 -24.85 12.07
N PRO A 144 -7.84 -25.70 11.41
CA PRO A 144 -8.77 -26.65 12.07
C PRO A 144 -8.07 -27.73 12.90
N ASP A 145 -6.79 -27.98 12.62
CA ASP A 145 -5.89 -28.91 13.30
C ASP A 145 -5.16 -28.27 14.49
N GLY A 146 -5.33 -26.95 14.69
CA GLY A 146 -4.60 -26.17 15.70
C GLY A 146 -3.23 -25.70 15.25
N GLY A 147 -2.81 -26.00 14.01
CA GLY A 147 -1.61 -25.43 13.41
C GLY A 147 -1.81 -23.96 13.06
N LEU A 148 -0.72 -23.19 13.04
CA LEU A 148 -0.71 -21.82 12.51
C LEU A 148 -0.37 -21.86 11.03
N TYR A 149 -1.06 -21.07 10.22
CA TYR A 149 -0.83 -20.95 8.79
C TYR A 149 -0.61 -19.49 8.44
N ILE A 150 0.51 -19.20 7.78
CA ILE A 150 0.99 -17.84 7.51
C ILE A 150 1.15 -17.67 6.01
N ALA A 151 0.55 -16.62 5.45
CA ALA A 151 0.82 -16.19 4.08
C ALA A 151 2.13 -15.37 4.04
N GLU A 152 3.01 -15.70 3.11
CA GLU A 152 4.29 -15.01 2.91
C GLU A 152 4.29 -14.36 1.53
N ASN A 153 4.46 -13.04 1.47
CA ASN A 153 4.50 -12.32 0.19
C ASN A 153 5.69 -12.74 -0.69
N GLY A 154 6.74 -13.34 -0.11
CA GLY A 154 7.96 -13.68 -0.83
C GLY A 154 8.98 -12.56 -0.79
N SER A 155 9.91 -12.54 -1.74
CA SER A 155 11.02 -11.56 -1.83
C SER A 155 11.22 -11.02 -3.26
N GLY A 156 10.25 -11.22 -4.15
CA GLY A 156 10.42 -10.97 -5.59
C GLY A 156 11.51 -11.86 -6.20
N ASN A 157 12.14 -11.38 -7.27
CA ASN A 157 13.31 -12.01 -7.89
C ASN A 157 14.35 -10.96 -8.30
N PRO A 158 15.38 -10.71 -7.48
CA PRO A 158 16.43 -9.73 -7.80
C PRO A 158 17.24 -10.03 -9.07
N ALA A 159 17.12 -11.23 -9.64
CA ALA A 159 17.75 -11.59 -10.91
C ALA A 159 16.87 -11.28 -12.13
N ASN A 160 15.60 -10.90 -11.92
CA ASN A 160 14.63 -10.59 -12.96
C ASN A 160 13.87 -9.31 -12.61
N CYS A 161 14.51 -8.17 -12.87
CA CYS A 161 13.98 -6.84 -12.57
C CYS A 161 13.92 -5.99 -13.83
N GLU A 162 12.86 -5.22 -13.98
CA GLU A 162 12.70 -4.22 -15.05
C GLU A 162 12.23 -2.89 -14.46
N GLU A 163 12.65 -1.78 -15.08
CA GLU A 163 12.18 -0.45 -14.71
C GLU A 163 10.75 -0.25 -15.24
N ILE A 164 9.79 -0.08 -14.34
CA ILE A 164 8.37 0.09 -14.68
C ILE A 164 7.91 1.55 -14.57
N PHE A 165 8.59 2.35 -13.74
CA PHE A 165 8.49 3.81 -13.72
C PHE A 165 9.89 4.43 -13.57
N PRO A 166 10.10 5.71 -13.93
CA PRO A 166 11.37 6.38 -13.69
C PRO A 166 11.83 6.21 -12.24
N ASP A 167 13.02 5.65 -12.05
CA ASP A 167 13.64 5.36 -10.75
C ASP A 167 12.88 4.33 -9.88
N PHE A 168 11.98 3.53 -10.47
CA PHE A 168 11.25 2.45 -9.80
C PHE A 168 11.31 1.14 -10.61
N GLU A 169 11.91 0.12 -10.03
CA GLU A 169 12.01 -1.22 -10.60
C GLU A 169 10.99 -2.18 -10.00
N ALA A 170 10.55 -3.16 -10.79
CA ALA A 170 9.82 -4.33 -10.32
C ALA A 170 10.65 -5.59 -10.59
N CYS A 171 10.91 -6.33 -9.52
CA CYS A 171 11.57 -7.63 -9.51
C CYS A 171 10.54 -8.73 -9.29
N VAL A 172 10.20 -9.47 -10.34
CA VAL A 172 9.04 -10.38 -10.36
C VAL A 172 9.48 -11.85 -10.37
N GLY A 173 8.88 -12.66 -9.50
CA GLY A 173 9.13 -14.10 -9.45
C GLY A 173 8.11 -14.87 -8.62
N ASP A 174 8.48 -16.09 -8.24
CA ASP A 174 7.61 -17.10 -7.64
C ASP A 174 8.03 -17.47 -6.20
N THR A 175 8.53 -16.48 -5.45
CA THR A 175 9.06 -16.68 -4.09
C THR A 175 8.01 -16.61 -2.98
N GLY A 176 6.74 -16.39 -3.32
CA GLY A 176 5.63 -16.42 -2.36
C GLY A 176 5.38 -17.83 -1.82
N SER A 177 4.92 -17.92 -0.57
CA SER A 177 4.72 -19.20 0.11
C SER A 177 3.59 -19.17 1.15
N VAL A 178 3.25 -20.37 1.64
CA VAL A 178 2.46 -20.53 2.88
C VAL A 178 3.29 -21.36 3.85
N THR A 179 3.55 -20.81 5.03
CA THR A 179 4.21 -21.51 6.13
C THR A 179 3.17 -22.09 7.09
N ARG A 180 3.42 -23.31 7.56
CA ARG A 180 2.70 -23.95 8.66
C ARG A 180 3.61 -24.07 9.87
N ILE A 181 3.10 -23.75 11.05
CA ILE A 181 3.74 -24.03 12.34
C ILE A 181 2.82 -24.93 13.14
N GLU A 182 3.22 -26.17 13.36
CA GLU A 182 2.43 -27.14 14.12
C GLU A 182 3.35 -28.00 14.99
N ASN A 183 2.98 -28.19 16.27
CA ASN A 183 3.73 -29.04 17.19
C ASN A 183 5.24 -28.70 17.30
N GLY A 184 5.57 -27.41 17.18
CA GLY A 184 6.95 -26.91 17.21
C GLY A 184 7.74 -27.11 15.91
N VAL A 185 7.11 -27.58 14.84
CA VAL A 185 7.70 -27.75 13.51
C VAL A 185 7.20 -26.63 12.61
N GLN A 186 8.13 -25.90 11.98
CA GLN A 186 7.85 -24.90 10.96
C GLN A 186 8.22 -25.45 9.58
N GLU A 187 7.30 -25.36 8.61
CA GLU A 187 7.51 -25.83 7.23
C GLU A 187 6.76 -24.96 6.21
N ARG A 188 7.38 -24.68 5.05
CA ARG A 188 6.68 -24.09 3.90
C ARG A 188 5.90 -25.18 3.17
N ILE A 189 4.59 -25.18 3.33
CA ILE A 189 3.69 -26.21 2.78
C ILE A 189 3.22 -25.90 1.36
N ALA A 190 3.36 -24.66 0.92
CA ALA A 190 3.18 -24.24 -0.47
C ALA A 190 4.26 -23.21 -0.83
N THR A 191 4.74 -23.29 -2.06
CA THR A 191 5.79 -22.41 -2.63
C THR A 191 5.47 -22.18 -4.11
N GLY A 192 6.24 -21.31 -4.78
CA GLY A 192 6.01 -20.99 -6.19
C GLY A 192 4.90 -19.97 -6.42
N LEU A 193 4.39 -19.32 -5.36
CA LEU A 193 3.32 -18.32 -5.49
C LEU A 193 3.89 -16.98 -6.00
N PRO A 194 3.09 -16.16 -6.71
CA PRO A 194 3.55 -14.88 -7.23
C PRO A 194 4.12 -13.96 -6.13
N SER A 195 5.27 -13.34 -6.41
CA SER A 195 5.91 -12.35 -5.54
C SER A 195 6.59 -11.26 -6.37
N TRP A 196 6.35 -9.99 -6.01
CA TRP A 196 7.01 -8.85 -6.66
C TRP A 196 7.36 -7.75 -5.67
N GLY A 197 8.44 -7.03 -5.94
CA GLY A 197 8.85 -5.84 -5.20
C GLY A 197 10.14 -5.28 -5.80
N ASP A 198 10.90 -4.47 -5.06
CA ASP A 198 12.21 -4.00 -5.52
C ASP A 198 13.31 -5.07 -5.33
N SER A 199 14.55 -4.76 -5.76
CA SER A 199 15.69 -5.68 -5.62
C SER A 199 16.12 -5.93 -4.17
N SER A 200 15.63 -5.16 -3.20
CA SER A 200 15.90 -5.37 -1.78
C SER A 200 15.06 -6.52 -1.19
N GLY A 201 13.91 -6.82 -1.80
CA GLY A 201 12.97 -7.83 -1.32
C GLY A 201 12.21 -7.42 -0.06
N PHE A 202 12.30 -6.17 0.39
CA PHE A 202 11.50 -5.64 1.48
C PHE A 202 10.12 -5.22 0.98
N GLY A 203 9.09 -5.44 1.79
CA GLY A 203 7.76 -4.91 1.53
C GLY A 203 7.10 -5.43 0.25
N THR A 204 7.52 -6.59 -0.25
CA THR A 204 6.99 -7.18 -1.49
C THR A 204 5.50 -7.44 -1.42
N SER A 205 4.85 -7.51 -2.59
CA SER A 205 3.49 -7.99 -2.79
C SER A 205 3.46 -9.46 -3.20
N GLY A 206 2.42 -10.19 -2.82
CA GLY A 206 2.26 -11.63 -3.04
C GLY A 206 1.11 -12.21 -2.21
N PRO A 207 1.18 -13.46 -1.72
CA PRO A 207 0.20 -14.03 -0.80
C PRO A 207 0.01 -13.18 0.46
N ALA A 208 -1.14 -12.52 0.61
CA ALA A 208 -1.37 -11.54 1.68
C ALA A 208 -2.33 -12.06 2.76
N GLY A 209 -3.56 -12.40 2.37
CA GLY A 209 -4.60 -12.94 3.24
C GLY A 209 -4.74 -14.45 3.08
N ILE A 210 -5.13 -15.14 4.16
CA ILE A 210 -5.33 -16.59 4.17
C ILE A 210 -6.61 -16.97 4.92
N THR A 211 -7.38 -17.89 4.36
CA THR A 211 -8.55 -18.45 5.04
C THR A 211 -8.71 -19.93 4.76
N TRP A 212 -9.46 -20.63 5.61
CA TRP A 212 -9.73 -22.05 5.47
C TRP A 212 -11.21 -22.35 5.24
N SER A 213 -11.47 -23.32 4.36
CA SER A 213 -12.79 -23.91 4.12
C SER A 213 -12.77 -25.42 4.42
N PRO A 214 -13.72 -25.92 5.24
CA PRO A 214 -13.82 -27.35 5.59
C PRO A 214 -13.86 -28.34 4.44
N ARG A 215 -14.36 -27.92 3.27
CA ARG A 215 -14.56 -28.80 2.11
C ARG A 215 -13.60 -28.52 0.97
N GLU A 216 -12.94 -27.37 0.99
CA GLU A 216 -12.29 -26.84 -0.20
C GLU A 216 -10.80 -26.53 -0.01
N GLY A 217 -10.29 -26.60 1.23
CA GLY A 217 -8.89 -26.32 1.54
C GLY A 217 -8.68 -24.86 1.93
N PHE A 218 -7.52 -24.32 1.60
CA PHE A 218 -7.14 -22.95 1.89
C PHE A 218 -7.42 -22.04 0.69
N TYR A 219 -7.63 -20.77 0.98
CA TYR A 219 -7.69 -19.71 -0.01
C TYR A 219 -6.72 -18.61 0.38
N LEU A 220 -6.15 -17.97 -0.64
CA LEU A 220 -5.18 -16.90 -0.50
C LEU A 220 -5.58 -15.73 -1.39
N THR A 221 -5.39 -14.51 -0.93
CA THR A 221 -5.32 -13.35 -1.84
C THR A 221 -3.89 -13.20 -2.33
N ILE A 222 -3.73 -12.80 -3.59
CA ILE A 222 -2.44 -12.46 -4.20
C ILE A 222 -2.46 -10.97 -4.52
N GLY A 223 -1.80 -10.16 -3.69
CA GLY A 223 -1.82 -8.69 -3.79
C GLY A 223 -1.03 -8.14 -4.97
N LEU A 224 -1.51 -7.05 -5.58
CA LEU A 224 -0.88 -6.37 -6.72
C LEU A 224 -0.41 -4.98 -6.30
N GLY A 225 -1.34 -4.01 -6.25
CA GLY A 225 -1.11 -2.63 -5.81
C GLY A 225 -0.31 -1.75 -6.76
N PHE A 226 -0.05 -0.52 -6.31
CA PHE A 226 0.71 0.52 -7.03
C PHE A 226 0.09 0.97 -8.36
N GLY A 227 -1.21 0.74 -8.58
CA GLY A 227 -1.87 1.05 -9.86
C GLY A 227 -1.28 0.27 -11.04
N LEU A 228 -0.63 -0.87 -10.77
CA LEU A 228 -0.12 -1.77 -11.79
C LEU A 228 -1.22 -2.68 -12.30
N SER A 229 -1.02 -3.22 -13.50
CA SER A 229 -1.80 -4.32 -14.04
C SER A 229 -1.03 -5.64 -13.94
N PRO A 230 -1.73 -6.80 -13.92
CA PRO A 230 -1.08 -8.10 -14.07
C PRO A 230 -0.26 -8.21 -15.37
N ASP A 231 -0.66 -7.52 -16.43
CA ASP A 231 0.06 -7.49 -17.71
C ASP A 231 1.42 -6.78 -17.59
N ASP A 232 1.51 -5.72 -16.79
CA ASP A 232 2.78 -5.01 -16.53
C ASP A 232 3.80 -5.96 -15.89
N LEU A 233 3.36 -6.77 -14.91
CA LEU A 233 4.22 -7.75 -14.24
C LEU A 233 4.47 -9.00 -15.10
N ALA A 234 3.48 -9.41 -15.90
CA ALA A 234 3.59 -10.56 -16.82
C ALA A 234 4.62 -10.32 -17.93
N ALA A 235 4.86 -9.05 -18.29
CA ALA A 235 5.92 -8.66 -19.22
C ALA A 235 7.33 -8.94 -18.68
N ILE A 236 7.49 -9.02 -17.35
CA ILE A 236 8.76 -9.29 -16.66
C ILE A 236 8.91 -10.79 -16.39
N ASP A 237 7.87 -11.41 -15.81
CA ASP A 237 7.80 -12.84 -15.54
C ASP A 237 6.37 -13.36 -15.74
N PRO A 238 6.15 -14.49 -16.44
CA PRO A 238 4.80 -15.04 -16.66
C PRO A 238 3.98 -15.31 -15.39
N VAL A 239 4.61 -15.44 -14.21
CA VAL A 239 3.90 -15.53 -12.93
C VAL A 239 3.11 -14.25 -12.61
N GLY A 240 3.50 -13.12 -13.21
CA GLY A 240 2.88 -11.81 -13.06
C GLY A 240 1.40 -11.75 -13.43
N GLN A 241 0.95 -12.61 -14.35
CA GLN A 241 -0.46 -12.69 -14.77
C GLN A 241 -1.41 -13.11 -13.64
N TRP A 242 -0.89 -13.59 -12.51
CA TRP A 242 -1.67 -14.12 -11.39
C TRP A 242 -1.82 -13.15 -10.21
N PHE A 243 -1.23 -11.96 -10.27
CA PHE A 243 -1.45 -10.93 -9.25
C PHE A 243 -2.87 -10.35 -9.33
N GLY A 244 -3.36 -9.76 -8.23
CA GLY A 244 -4.71 -9.22 -8.17
C GLY A 244 -5.79 -10.31 -8.15
N SER A 245 -5.53 -11.44 -7.48
CA SER A 245 -6.37 -12.64 -7.59
C SER A 245 -6.67 -13.30 -6.25
N VAL A 246 -7.60 -14.26 -6.26
CA VAL A 246 -7.80 -15.23 -5.18
C VAL A 246 -7.34 -16.60 -5.68
N ALA A 247 -6.38 -17.19 -5.00
CA ALA A 247 -5.91 -18.55 -5.23
C ALA A 247 -6.60 -19.54 -4.28
N ARG A 248 -6.84 -20.74 -4.79
CA ARG A 248 -7.20 -21.93 -4.00
C ARG A 248 -5.94 -22.76 -3.77
N MET A 249 -5.70 -23.19 -2.54
CA MET A 249 -4.61 -24.07 -2.16
C MET A 249 -5.15 -25.36 -1.52
N ASN A 250 -4.78 -26.49 -2.09
CA ASN A 250 -5.07 -27.81 -1.55
C ASN A 250 -4.14 -28.14 -0.37
N PRO A 251 -4.54 -29.05 0.55
CA PRO A 251 -3.70 -29.45 1.69
C PRO A 251 -2.33 -30.04 1.32
N ASN A 252 -2.14 -30.49 0.08
CA ASN A 252 -0.87 -31.00 -0.43
C ASN A 252 0.03 -29.91 -1.04
N GLY A 253 -0.31 -28.64 -0.86
CA GLY A 253 0.48 -27.49 -1.32
C GLY A 253 0.23 -27.05 -2.76
N TYR A 254 -0.52 -27.82 -3.55
CA TYR A 254 -0.88 -27.43 -4.91
C TYR A 254 -1.91 -26.31 -4.87
N TRP A 255 -1.69 -25.29 -5.68
CA TRP A 255 -2.57 -24.14 -5.77
C TRP A 255 -2.93 -23.79 -7.22
N ASN A 256 -4.03 -23.07 -7.40
CA ASN A 256 -4.50 -22.55 -8.67
C ASN A 256 -5.33 -21.28 -8.45
N ILE A 257 -5.39 -20.40 -9.45
CA ILE A 257 -6.27 -19.23 -9.38
C ILE A 257 -7.73 -19.68 -9.42
N GLN A 258 -8.54 -19.06 -8.57
CA GLN A 258 -9.97 -19.28 -8.49
C GLN A 258 -10.76 -18.07 -9.02
N ALA A 259 -10.32 -16.85 -8.71
CA ALA A 259 -11.00 -15.64 -9.12
C ALA A 259 -9.99 -14.54 -9.44
N ASP A 260 -10.35 -13.73 -10.43
CA ASP A 260 -9.59 -12.57 -10.85
C ASP A 260 -10.26 -11.33 -10.27
N ILE A 261 -9.59 -10.70 -9.30
CA ILE A 261 -10.12 -9.51 -8.63
C ILE A 261 -9.77 -8.26 -9.45
N TYR A 262 -8.58 -8.23 -10.03
CA TYR A 262 -8.15 -7.15 -10.92
C TYR A 262 -9.07 -7.03 -12.15
N ASP A 263 -9.45 -8.13 -12.80
CA ASP A 263 -10.40 -8.08 -13.94
C ASP A 263 -11.78 -7.55 -13.52
N TYR A 264 -12.24 -7.91 -12.31
CA TYR A 264 -13.48 -7.35 -11.78
C TYR A 264 -13.36 -5.84 -11.55
N GLU A 265 -12.26 -5.39 -10.97
CA GLU A 265 -11.96 -3.97 -10.76
C GLU A 265 -11.86 -3.21 -12.10
N ALA A 266 -11.07 -3.71 -13.04
CA ALA A 266 -10.88 -3.09 -14.35
C ALA A 266 -12.17 -3.02 -15.19
N THR A 267 -13.13 -3.92 -14.97
CA THR A 267 -14.37 -3.97 -15.76
C THR A 267 -15.58 -3.37 -15.08
N GLN A 268 -15.69 -3.49 -13.75
CA GLN A 268 -16.82 -2.99 -12.97
C GLN A 268 -16.51 -1.70 -12.21
N ASN A 269 -15.24 -1.48 -11.81
CA ASN A 269 -14.73 -0.34 -11.05
C ASN A 269 -15.75 0.16 -10.01
N PRO A 270 -16.00 -0.60 -8.94
CA PRO A 270 -17.13 -0.35 -8.05
C PRO A 270 -17.07 0.99 -7.32
N ASP A 271 -15.87 1.52 -7.06
CA ASP A 271 -15.67 2.80 -6.38
C ASP A 271 -15.62 4.01 -7.35
N ASP A 272 -15.73 3.76 -8.66
CA ASP A 272 -15.59 4.75 -9.74
C ASP A 272 -14.24 5.51 -9.70
N GLY A 273 -13.22 4.94 -9.04
CA GLY A 273 -11.90 5.50 -8.84
C GLY A 273 -10.92 5.21 -9.97
N GLU A 274 -9.64 5.39 -9.70
CA GLU A 274 -8.58 4.87 -10.57
C GLU A 274 -8.57 3.33 -10.45
N VAL A 275 -8.38 2.64 -11.57
CA VAL A 275 -8.30 1.18 -11.58
C VAL A 275 -7.03 0.74 -10.84
N ASP A 276 -7.19 0.34 -9.58
CA ASP A 276 -6.15 -0.23 -8.73
C ASP A 276 -6.76 -1.35 -7.91
N SER A 277 -6.10 -2.52 -7.90
CA SER A 277 -6.54 -3.66 -7.11
C SER A 277 -5.36 -4.16 -6.30
N ASN A 278 -5.62 -4.41 -5.02
CA ASN A 278 -4.71 -5.06 -4.11
C ASN A 278 -5.51 -5.92 -3.11
N PRO A 279 -5.94 -7.12 -3.53
CA PRO A 279 -6.60 -8.07 -2.64
C PRO A 279 -5.72 -8.37 -1.44
N TYR A 280 -6.17 -8.01 -0.24
CA TYR A 280 -5.37 -8.09 0.98
C TYR A 280 -6.03 -9.03 1.99
N GLY A 281 -7.01 -8.55 2.75
CA GLY A 281 -7.71 -9.37 3.75
C GLY A 281 -8.65 -10.40 3.11
N LEU A 282 -8.80 -11.56 3.74
CA LEU A 282 -9.62 -12.65 3.20
C LEU A 282 -10.32 -13.45 4.30
N VAL A 283 -11.63 -13.68 4.15
CA VAL A 283 -12.38 -14.56 5.05
C VAL A 283 -13.33 -15.48 4.28
N THR A 284 -13.42 -16.74 4.71
CA THR A 284 -14.50 -17.64 4.27
C THR A 284 -15.70 -17.54 5.20
N ILE A 285 -16.84 -17.13 4.66
CA ILE A 285 -18.14 -17.13 5.35
C ILE A 285 -19.01 -18.28 4.87
N GLN A 286 -19.83 -18.81 5.79
CA GLN A 286 -20.78 -19.90 5.51
C GLN A 286 -20.15 -21.15 4.86
N GLY A 287 -18.83 -21.32 5.01
CA GLY A 287 -18.04 -22.41 4.45
C GLY A 287 -17.84 -22.40 2.93
N ARG A 288 -18.31 -21.37 2.21
CA ARG A 288 -18.38 -21.39 0.73
C ARG A 288 -18.29 -20.04 0.03
N THR A 289 -18.27 -18.93 0.76
CA THR A 289 -18.14 -17.61 0.12
C THR A 289 -16.90 -16.96 0.68
N ARG A 290 -16.00 -16.56 -0.19
CA ARG A 290 -14.84 -15.76 0.17
C ARG A 290 -15.27 -14.30 0.16
N VAL A 291 -14.90 -13.54 1.18
CA VAL A 291 -15.00 -12.09 1.18
C VAL A 291 -13.58 -11.55 1.19
N VAL A 292 -13.27 -10.75 0.19
CA VAL A 292 -11.98 -10.12 -0.05
C VAL A 292 -12.11 -8.67 0.38
N ALA A 293 -11.15 -8.18 1.17
CA ALA A 293 -10.91 -6.76 1.31
C ALA A 293 -9.92 -6.35 0.22
N ASP A 294 -10.40 -5.62 -0.79
CA ASP A 294 -9.53 -5.08 -1.83
C ASP A 294 -9.04 -3.70 -1.39
N ALA A 295 -7.77 -3.63 -1.01
CA ALA A 295 -7.17 -2.42 -0.50
C ALA A 295 -7.03 -1.35 -1.60
N GLY A 296 -6.83 -1.77 -2.86
CA GLY A 296 -6.73 -0.87 -4.02
C GLY A 296 -8.09 -0.31 -4.42
N GLY A 297 -9.09 -1.20 -4.56
CA GLY A 297 -10.44 -0.85 -5.05
C GLY A 297 -11.38 -0.25 -3.99
N ASN A 298 -10.88 0.03 -2.78
CA ASN A 298 -11.65 0.58 -1.65
C ASN A 298 -12.95 -0.17 -1.33
N ASP A 299 -12.99 -1.50 -1.49
CA ASP A 299 -14.23 -2.25 -1.40
C ASP A 299 -14.08 -3.61 -0.70
N LEU A 300 -15.22 -4.20 -0.38
CA LEU A 300 -15.30 -5.63 -0.08
C LEU A 300 -15.97 -6.34 -1.25
N LEU A 301 -15.34 -7.43 -1.71
CA LEU A 301 -15.84 -8.27 -2.78
C LEU A 301 -16.23 -9.64 -2.26
N LYS A 302 -17.30 -10.21 -2.80
CA LYS A 302 -17.69 -11.60 -2.60
C LYS A 302 -17.22 -12.44 -3.77
N VAL A 303 -16.49 -13.51 -3.48
CA VAL A 303 -16.12 -14.56 -4.43
C VAL A 303 -16.87 -15.84 -4.05
N ASN A 304 -17.71 -16.32 -4.95
CA ASN A 304 -18.43 -17.58 -4.74
C ASN A 304 -17.55 -18.80 -5.09
N ASN A 305 -18.04 -20.01 -4.82
CA ASN A 305 -17.32 -21.25 -5.10
C ASN A 305 -16.91 -21.47 -6.56
N ASN A 306 -17.59 -20.82 -7.51
CA ASN A 306 -17.29 -20.91 -8.93
C ASN A 306 -16.32 -19.80 -9.39
N GLY A 307 -15.80 -18.98 -8.48
CA GLY A 307 -14.90 -17.88 -8.80
C GLY A 307 -15.60 -16.61 -9.29
N VAL A 308 -16.94 -16.54 -9.24
CA VAL A 308 -17.65 -15.32 -9.67
C VAL A 308 -17.53 -14.26 -8.57
N VAL A 309 -17.09 -13.08 -8.98
CA VAL A 309 -16.88 -11.90 -8.14
C VAL A 309 -18.13 -11.00 -8.18
N SER A 310 -18.43 -10.36 -7.06
CA SER A 310 -19.48 -9.33 -6.95
C SER A 310 -19.19 -8.39 -5.79
N THR A 311 -19.53 -7.11 -5.92
CA THR A 311 -19.33 -6.12 -4.86
C THR A 311 -20.28 -6.37 -3.69
N LEU A 312 -19.74 -6.39 -2.47
CA LEU A 312 -20.52 -6.37 -1.23
C LEU A 312 -20.78 -4.94 -0.76
N THR A 313 -19.74 -4.13 -0.68
CA THR A 313 -19.83 -2.71 -0.32
C THR A 313 -18.59 -1.98 -0.80
N VAL A 314 -18.74 -0.69 -1.08
CA VAL A 314 -17.65 0.26 -1.33
C VAL A 314 -17.50 1.15 -0.10
N PHE A 315 -16.26 1.53 0.22
CA PHE A 315 -15.96 2.51 1.26
C PHE A 315 -15.56 3.83 0.62
N PRO A 316 -16.40 4.87 0.68
CA PRO A 316 -16.13 6.13 -0.01
C PRO A 316 -15.01 6.91 0.66
N ASP A 317 -14.38 7.77 -0.14
CA ASP A 317 -13.46 8.80 0.34
C ASP A 317 -14.09 9.65 1.45
N THR A 318 -13.26 9.98 2.43
CA THR A 318 -13.64 10.90 3.50
C THR A 318 -12.76 12.14 3.47
N LEU A 319 -13.36 13.33 3.56
CA LEU A 319 -12.60 14.57 3.66
C LEU A 319 -11.93 14.68 5.04
N VAL A 320 -10.62 14.88 5.05
CA VAL A 320 -9.81 15.06 6.26
C VAL A 320 -8.93 16.32 6.15
N PRO A 321 -8.46 16.90 7.27
CA PRO A 321 -7.60 18.07 7.21
C PRO A 321 -6.32 17.82 6.42
N ALA A 322 -5.98 18.76 5.53
CA ALA A 322 -4.73 18.71 4.79
C ALA A 322 -3.52 18.89 5.74
N PRO A 323 -2.46 18.08 5.58
CA PRO A 323 -1.22 18.31 6.32
C PRO A 323 -0.62 19.69 6.02
N PRO A 324 -0.09 20.40 7.05
CA PRO A 324 0.49 21.73 6.86
C PRO A 324 1.63 21.79 5.83
N PHE A 325 2.39 20.70 5.67
CA PHE A 325 3.52 20.65 4.73
C PHE A 325 3.10 20.75 3.26
N LEU A 326 1.82 20.56 2.93
CA LEU A 326 1.31 20.76 1.58
C LEU A 326 1.17 22.25 1.21
N GLY A 327 1.33 23.17 2.16
CA GLY A 327 1.25 24.61 1.90
C GLY A 327 -0.15 25.09 1.49
N LEU A 328 -1.18 24.26 1.71
CA LEU A 328 -2.57 24.62 1.45
C LEU A 328 -3.09 25.62 2.51
N PRO A 329 -4.13 26.42 2.19
CA PRO A 329 -4.72 27.34 3.15
C PRO A 329 -5.11 26.65 4.47
N PRO A 330 -4.96 27.29 5.64
CA PRO A 330 -5.36 26.71 6.91
C PRO A 330 -6.83 26.25 6.90
N GLY A 331 -7.06 25.01 7.32
CA GLY A 331 -8.39 24.38 7.31
C GLY A 331 -8.80 23.77 5.96
N ALA A 332 -7.92 23.74 4.97
CA ALA A 332 -8.14 22.97 3.75
C ALA A 332 -8.40 21.49 4.09
N MET A 333 -9.35 20.90 3.39
CA MET A 333 -9.69 19.48 3.50
C MET A 333 -9.33 18.78 2.20
N ILE A 334 -8.81 17.57 2.28
CA ILE A 334 -8.46 16.71 1.14
C ILE A 334 -9.13 15.34 1.29
N PRO A 335 -9.46 14.67 0.18
CA PRO A 335 -9.98 13.31 0.24
C PRO A 335 -8.92 12.36 0.82
N MET A 336 -9.40 11.38 1.58
CA MET A 336 -8.64 10.26 2.12
C MET A 336 -9.37 8.98 1.73
N GLN A 337 -8.67 8.11 1.00
CA GLN A 337 -9.16 6.78 0.64
C GLN A 337 -9.30 5.87 1.86
N ALA A 338 -10.18 4.87 1.74
CA ALA A 338 -10.45 3.97 2.82
C ALA A 338 -9.36 2.92 3.00
N VAL A 339 -8.96 2.23 1.93
CA VAL A 339 -7.92 1.18 1.93
C VAL A 339 -8.27 0.07 2.93
N PRO A 340 -9.31 -0.75 2.67
CA PRO A 340 -9.68 -1.85 3.55
C PRO A 340 -8.62 -2.97 3.47
N THR A 341 -7.98 -3.27 4.58
CA THR A 341 -6.88 -4.27 4.65
C THR A 341 -7.33 -5.58 5.26
N SER A 342 -8.44 -5.60 5.98
CA SER A 342 -8.83 -6.78 6.76
C SER A 342 -10.33 -6.96 6.80
N VAL A 343 -10.75 -8.22 6.90
CA VAL A 343 -12.14 -8.60 7.02
C VAL A 343 -12.27 -9.86 7.86
N THR A 344 -13.17 -9.85 8.85
CA THR A 344 -13.37 -10.97 9.78
C THR A 344 -14.85 -11.14 10.13
N PRO A 345 -15.32 -12.32 10.56
CA PRO A 345 -16.71 -12.50 10.95
C PRO A 345 -17.08 -11.64 12.17
N GLY A 346 -18.22 -10.96 12.09
CA GLY A 346 -18.87 -10.30 13.21
C GLY A 346 -20.07 -11.09 13.73
N PRO A 347 -20.79 -10.57 14.75
CA PRO A 347 -22.02 -11.16 15.26
C PRO A 347 -23.14 -11.11 14.20
N ASP A 348 -24.16 -11.94 14.36
CA ASP A 348 -25.42 -11.89 13.59
C ASP A 348 -25.25 -11.91 12.05
N ASN A 349 -24.27 -12.68 11.55
CA ASN A 349 -23.89 -12.77 10.13
C ASN A 349 -23.37 -11.45 9.53
N THR A 350 -22.95 -10.50 10.36
CA THR A 350 -22.20 -9.33 9.89
C THR A 350 -20.72 -9.68 9.71
N LEU A 351 -19.99 -8.76 9.08
CA LEU A 351 -18.54 -8.77 8.99
C LEU A 351 -18.01 -7.53 9.70
N TYR A 352 -16.79 -7.60 10.17
CA TYR A 352 -15.99 -6.42 10.47
C TYR A 352 -14.94 -6.22 9.38
N ALA A 353 -14.67 -4.97 9.05
CA ALA A 353 -13.60 -4.59 8.11
C ALA A 353 -12.73 -3.49 8.70
N GLY A 354 -11.41 -3.64 8.61
CA GLY A 354 -10.42 -2.70 9.13
C GLY A 354 -9.86 -1.79 8.04
N GLN A 355 -9.59 -0.54 8.41
CA GLN A 355 -9.15 0.54 7.51
C GLN A 355 -7.67 0.89 7.73
N LEU A 356 -6.85 0.90 6.68
CA LEU A 356 -5.47 1.42 6.77
C LEU A 356 -5.42 2.94 6.62
N THR A 357 -6.33 3.50 5.82
CA THR A 357 -6.35 4.87 5.29
C THR A 357 -5.30 5.17 4.23
N GLY A 358 -5.72 5.85 3.16
CA GLY A 358 -4.81 6.45 2.18
C GLY A 358 -4.20 7.74 2.70
N PHE A 359 -3.37 8.37 1.86
CA PHE A 359 -2.84 9.70 2.16
C PHE A 359 -4.00 10.66 2.50
N PRO A 360 -3.91 11.48 3.57
CA PRO A 360 -2.71 11.86 4.31
C PRO A 360 -2.39 11.04 5.57
N PHE A 361 -2.96 9.84 5.73
CA PHE A 361 -2.70 8.96 6.88
C PHE A 361 -2.96 9.62 8.25
N PRO A 362 -4.15 10.20 8.48
CA PRO A 362 -4.45 10.92 9.71
C PRO A 362 -4.39 10.00 10.93
N VAL A 363 -3.65 10.44 11.96
CA VAL A 363 -3.60 9.77 13.26
C VAL A 363 -5.00 9.69 13.86
N GLY A 364 -5.44 8.50 14.24
CA GLY A 364 -6.78 8.28 14.76
C GLY A 364 -7.91 8.31 13.71
N GLY A 365 -7.58 8.39 12.42
CA GLY A 365 -8.56 8.47 11.33
C GLY A 365 -9.07 7.14 10.80
N ALA A 366 -8.41 6.02 11.10
CA ALA A 366 -8.87 4.68 10.73
C ALA A 366 -10.01 4.19 11.62
N ASN A 367 -10.90 3.42 10.99
CA ASN A 367 -12.07 2.83 11.62
C ASN A 367 -12.13 1.32 11.39
N VAL A 368 -12.86 0.65 12.28
CA VAL A 368 -13.44 -0.65 12.00
C VAL A 368 -14.89 -0.44 11.61
N PHE A 369 -15.28 -0.93 10.44
CA PHE A 369 -16.66 -0.95 9.97
C PHE A 369 -17.33 -2.27 10.32
N GLN A 370 -18.60 -2.23 10.71
CA GLN A 370 -19.51 -3.36 10.66
C GLN A 370 -20.23 -3.35 9.31
N VAL A 371 -20.25 -4.50 8.64
CA VAL A 371 -20.80 -4.68 7.29
C VAL A 371 -21.88 -5.75 7.34
N TRP A 372 -23.09 -5.42 6.90
CA TRP A 372 -24.21 -6.35 6.85
C TRP A 372 -24.26 -7.12 5.52
N PRO A 373 -24.95 -8.28 5.46
CA PRO A 373 -25.05 -9.07 4.23
C PRO A 373 -25.60 -8.33 3.00
N ASN A 374 -26.36 -7.26 3.22
CA ASN A 374 -26.93 -6.38 2.19
C ASN A 374 -26.01 -5.22 1.78
N GLY A 375 -24.78 -5.16 2.30
CA GLY A 375 -23.81 -4.10 1.99
C GLY A 375 -23.96 -2.83 2.83
N TYR A 376 -24.91 -2.76 3.76
CA TYR A 376 -24.96 -1.63 4.69
C TYR A 376 -23.71 -1.62 5.57
N THR A 377 -23.14 -0.43 5.80
CA THR A 377 -21.93 -0.24 6.60
C THR A 377 -22.14 0.78 7.72
N GLN A 378 -21.50 0.55 8.86
CA GLN A 378 -21.48 1.49 9.99
C GLN A 378 -20.15 1.41 10.72
N VAL A 379 -19.64 2.53 11.23
CA VAL A 379 -18.46 2.52 12.12
C VAL A 379 -18.80 1.79 13.42
N LYS A 380 -18.08 0.70 13.69
CA LYS A 380 -18.15 -0.07 14.94
C LYS A 380 -17.19 0.45 16.00
N ALA A 381 -15.98 0.82 15.60
CA ALA A 381 -14.95 1.38 16.47
C ALA A 381 -14.06 2.35 15.68
N SER A 382 -13.69 3.47 16.29
CA SER A 382 -12.92 4.56 15.66
C SER A 382 -11.73 4.98 16.52
N GLY A 383 -10.82 5.80 16.01
CA GLY A 383 -9.64 6.28 16.76
C GLY A 383 -8.43 5.35 16.65
N PHE A 384 -8.33 4.63 15.54
CA PHE A 384 -7.13 3.89 15.11
C PHE A 384 -6.41 4.70 14.02
N SER A 385 -5.16 4.38 13.68
CA SER A 385 -4.41 5.12 12.66
C SER A 385 -4.22 4.31 11.37
N ALA A 386 -3.56 3.15 11.44
CA ALA A 386 -3.26 2.33 10.27
C ALA A 386 -3.52 0.84 10.58
N ILE A 387 -4.79 0.40 10.48
CA ILE A 387 -5.15 -0.99 10.75
C ILE A 387 -4.63 -1.86 9.61
N VAL A 388 -3.84 -2.88 9.95
CA VAL A 388 -3.33 -3.87 8.98
C VAL A 388 -4.09 -5.19 9.06
N ASP A 389 -4.55 -5.55 10.27
CA ASP A 389 -5.35 -6.76 10.45
C ASP A 389 -6.34 -6.67 11.63
N ILE A 390 -7.44 -7.42 11.55
CA ILE A 390 -8.41 -7.59 12.61
C ILE A 390 -8.88 -9.04 12.72
N THR A 391 -9.10 -9.51 13.95
CA THR A 391 -9.69 -10.84 14.17
C THR A 391 -10.67 -10.86 15.34
N THR A 392 -11.70 -11.69 15.25
CA THR A 392 -12.68 -11.88 16.32
C THR A 392 -12.24 -13.05 17.21
N GLY A 393 -12.06 -12.79 18.50
CA GLY A 393 -11.71 -13.80 19.48
C GLY A 393 -12.89 -14.69 19.90
N PRO A 394 -12.63 -15.78 20.64
CA PRO A 394 -13.67 -16.73 21.06
C PRO A 394 -14.72 -16.13 22.01
N ASP A 395 -14.42 -15.01 22.66
CA ASP A 395 -15.36 -14.26 23.53
C ASP A 395 -16.19 -13.20 22.77
N GLY A 396 -16.03 -13.12 21.45
CA GLY A 396 -16.69 -12.12 20.60
C GLY A 396 -16.05 -10.74 20.62
N SER A 397 -14.92 -10.57 21.30
CA SER A 397 -14.14 -9.33 21.23
C SER A 397 -13.39 -9.22 19.91
N LEU A 398 -13.19 -8.00 19.45
CA LEU A 398 -12.38 -7.72 18.28
C LEU A 398 -10.94 -7.40 18.71
N TYR A 399 -9.97 -7.93 17.99
CA TYR A 399 -8.56 -7.64 18.15
C TYR A 399 -8.12 -6.83 16.94
N VAL A 400 -7.62 -5.62 17.16
CA VAL A 400 -7.27 -4.67 16.11
C VAL A 400 -5.77 -4.44 16.14
N LEU A 401 -5.10 -4.80 15.05
CA LEU A 401 -3.66 -4.67 14.86
C LEU A 401 -3.37 -3.47 13.97
N GLU A 402 -2.61 -2.51 14.48
CA GLU A 402 -2.15 -1.35 13.74
C GLU A 402 -0.69 -1.53 13.33
N PHE A 403 -0.39 -1.30 12.04
CA PHE A 403 0.98 -1.26 11.53
C PHE A 403 1.79 -0.13 12.16
N ALA A 404 1.16 1.04 12.29
CA ALA A 404 1.69 2.19 12.99
C ALA A 404 0.54 2.95 13.67
N HIS A 405 0.70 3.30 14.94
CA HIS A 405 -0.33 4.06 15.66
C HIS A 405 -0.12 5.58 15.61
N ASP A 406 1.11 6.05 15.36
CA ASP A 406 1.45 7.47 15.37
C ASP A 406 1.60 8.10 13.97
N GLN A 407 2.06 7.36 12.96
CA GLN A 407 2.05 7.80 11.56
C GLN A 407 2.36 6.62 10.62
N LEU A 408 1.75 6.53 9.43
CA LEU A 408 2.10 5.46 8.47
C LEU A 408 3.41 5.74 7.70
N ALA A 409 3.82 7.01 7.59
CA ALA A 409 5.05 7.45 6.91
C ALA A 409 6.35 7.16 7.70
N CYS A 410 6.36 6.09 8.49
CA CYS A 410 7.51 5.69 9.29
C CYS A 410 8.72 5.32 8.43
N GLU A 411 8.55 4.93 7.17
CA GLU A 411 9.67 4.65 6.24
C GLU A 411 10.60 5.87 6.02
N THR A 412 10.09 7.09 6.19
CA THR A 412 10.88 8.34 6.12
C THR A 412 11.29 8.87 7.49
N MET A 413 10.74 8.32 8.58
CA MET A 413 10.81 8.89 9.95
C MET A 413 11.34 7.91 11.01
N GLY A 414 11.63 6.65 10.68
CA GLY A 414 12.18 5.63 11.57
C GLY A 414 11.30 4.38 11.72
N VAL A 415 10.94 4.02 12.96
CA VAL A 415 10.28 2.75 13.30
C VAL A 415 8.76 2.88 13.20
N CYS A 416 8.10 1.88 12.61
CA CYS A 416 6.65 1.74 12.72
C CYS A 416 6.30 1.21 14.10
N ASP A 417 5.81 2.08 14.99
CA ASP A 417 5.31 1.67 16.30
C ASP A 417 3.92 1.05 16.15
N GLY A 418 3.89 -0.25 15.90
CA GLY A 418 2.66 -1.02 15.83
C GLY A 418 2.06 -1.27 17.21
N ARG A 419 0.75 -1.56 17.26
CA ARG A 419 0.08 -1.93 18.52
C ARG A 419 -1.10 -2.87 18.30
N LEU A 420 -1.43 -3.61 19.35
CA LEU A 420 -2.57 -4.50 19.41
C LEU A 420 -3.57 -4.01 20.46
N THR A 421 -4.81 -3.76 20.04
CA THR A 421 -5.90 -3.32 20.91
C THR A 421 -7.05 -4.32 20.89
N LYS A 422 -7.52 -4.75 22.07
CA LYS A 422 -8.77 -5.50 22.22
C LYS A 422 -9.93 -4.53 22.35
N VAL A 423 -11.01 -4.77 21.62
CA VAL A 423 -12.28 -4.05 21.69
C VAL A 423 -13.36 -5.04 22.15
N ASP A 424 -13.88 -4.86 23.35
CA ASP A 424 -14.95 -5.72 23.87
C ASP A 424 -16.29 -5.46 23.15
N ALA A 425 -17.28 -6.33 23.39
CA ALA A 425 -18.59 -6.21 22.77
C ALA A 425 -19.30 -4.87 23.04
N GLY A 426 -19.03 -4.26 24.20
CA GLY A 426 -19.53 -2.95 24.62
C GLY A 426 -18.76 -1.77 24.01
N GLY A 427 -17.68 -2.02 23.27
CA GLY A 427 -16.82 -1.02 22.64
C GLY A 427 -15.66 -0.54 23.53
N GLY A 428 -15.48 -1.12 24.71
CA GLY A 428 -14.35 -0.82 25.58
C GLY A 428 -13.03 -1.25 24.95
N LYS A 429 -12.04 -0.36 24.95
CA LYS A 429 -10.72 -0.60 24.36
C LYS A 429 -9.68 -0.90 25.44
N THR A 430 -8.93 -1.99 25.26
CA THR A 430 -7.80 -2.37 26.10
C THR A 430 -6.56 -2.54 25.23
N LEU A 431 -5.51 -1.77 25.51
CA LEU A 431 -4.20 -1.95 24.87
C LEU A 431 -3.58 -3.25 25.40
N LEU A 432 -3.28 -4.19 24.51
CA LEU A 432 -2.66 -5.47 24.86
C LEU A 432 -1.15 -5.47 24.64
N ALA A 433 -0.70 -4.82 23.57
CA ALA A 433 0.70 -4.66 23.26
C ALA A 433 0.95 -3.39 22.45
N ASN A 434 2.14 -2.81 22.60
CA ASN A 434 2.63 -1.64 21.86
C ASN A 434 4.08 -1.88 21.41
N ASN A 435 4.61 -0.93 20.63
CA ASN A 435 5.97 -1.00 20.08
C ASN A 435 6.19 -2.32 19.32
N LEU A 436 5.17 -2.78 18.59
CA LEU A 436 5.23 -3.97 17.77
C LEU A 436 6.02 -3.64 16.50
N PRO A 437 7.14 -4.32 16.21
CA PRO A 437 7.94 -4.01 15.05
C PRO A 437 7.29 -4.59 13.78
N TYR A 438 6.83 -3.69 12.90
CA TYR A 438 6.28 -4.03 11.57
C TYR A 438 5.28 -5.20 11.61
N PRO A 439 4.19 -5.09 12.37
CA PRO A 439 3.25 -6.20 12.51
C PRO A 439 2.45 -6.43 11.22
N GLY A 440 2.05 -7.67 10.95
CA GLY A 440 1.41 -8.04 9.67
C GLY A 440 0.02 -8.65 9.81
N GLY A 441 -0.18 -9.48 10.83
CA GLY A 441 -1.40 -10.25 11.03
C GLY A 441 -1.56 -10.70 12.49
N VAL A 442 -2.80 -10.97 12.88
CA VAL A 442 -3.21 -11.41 14.22
C VAL A 442 -4.19 -12.58 14.15
N ALA A 443 -3.87 -13.64 14.89
CA ALA A 443 -4.79 -14.75 15.12
C ALA A 443 -5.07 -14.92 16.60
N VAL A 444 -6.30 -15.32 16.94
CA VAL A 444 -6.68 -15.69 18.31
C VAL A 444 -7.22 -17.10 18.31
N ALA A 445 -6.57 -18.00 19.07
CA ALA A 445 -7.01 -19.37 19.22
C ALA A 445 -8.23 -19.49 20.14
N ASN A 446 -8.88 -20.65 20.10
CA ASN A 446 -10.06 -20.95 20.92
C ASN A 446 -9.80 -20.88 22.43
N ASP A 447 -8.56 -21.09 22.86
CA ASP A 447 -8.14 -20.96 24.27
C ASP A 447 -7.79 -19.52 24.67
N GLY A 448 -7.90 -18.57 23.74
CA GLY A 448 -7.57 -17.17 23.93
C GLY A 448 -6.11 -16.81 23.64
N THR A 449 -5.25 -17.77 23.27
CA THR A 449 -3.86 -17.48 22.90
C THR A 449 -3.82 -16.60 21.67
N ILE A 450 -3.02 -15.53 21.72
CA ILE A 450 -2.88 -14.58 20.63
C ILE A 450 -1.56 -14.85 19.89
N TYR A 451 -1.62 -14.85 18.56
CA TYR A 451 -0.46 -14.99 17.69
C TYR A 451 -0.35 -13.77 16.79
N LEU A 452 0.87 -13.33 16.53
CA LEU A 452 1.17 -12.19 15.66
C LEU A 452 2.29 -12.55 14.69
N THR A 453 2.22 -12.01 13.47
CA THR A 453 3.37 -11.89 12.58
C THR A 453 4.03 -10.52 12.80
N LEU A 454 5.35 -10.52 12.98
CA LEU A 454 6.19 -9.33 13.15
C LEU A 454 7.31 -9.31 12.11
N PHE A 455 7.94 -8.15 11.91
CA PHE A 455 8.93 -7.96 10.83
C PHE A 455 8.35 -8.33 9.46
N SER A 456 7.10 -7.96 9.26
CA SER A 456 6.26 -8.46 8.17
C SER A 456 6.68 -7.93 6.79
N ILE A 457 7.54 -6.92 6.75
CA ILE A 457 8.14 -6.38 5.51
C ILE A 457 9.58 -6.88 5.27
N PHE A 458 10.06 -7.86 6.05
CA PHE A 458 11.45 -8.32 5.99
C PHE A 458 11.56 -9.62 5.20
N PRO A 459 12.47 -9.70 4.22
CA PRO A 459 12.76 -10.95 3.55
C PRO A 459 13.59 -11.88 4.43
N ASP A 460 13.48 -13.19 4.20
CA ASP A 460 14.09 -14.23 5.04
C ASP A 460 15.62 -14.08 5.16
N PHE A 461 16.27 -13.70 4.08
CA PHE A 461 17.70 -13.52 3.97
C PHE A 461 18.23 -12.30 4.73
N ALA A 462 17.34 -11.44 5.24
CA ALA A 462 17.62 -10.29 6.08
C ALA A 462 17.07 -10.47 7.52
N GLY A 463 16.94 -11.71 7.98
CA GLY A 463 16.46 -12.06 9.32
C GLY A 463 15.02 -12.54 9.33
N GLY A 464 14.26 -12.17 8.31
CA GLY A 464 12.89 -12.62 8.05
C GLY A 464 11.87 -12.17 9.09
N GLY A 465 10.61 -12.39 8.72
CA GLY A 465 9.47 -12.28 9.62
C GLY A 465 9.52 -13.31 10.75
N GLN A 466 8.83 -12.99 11.84
CA GLN A 466 8.68 -13.86 13.01
C GLN A 466 7.21 -14.12 13.32
N VAL A 467 6.93 -15.27 13.91
CA VAL A 467 5.66 -15.56 14.58
C VAL A 467 5.88 -15.53 16.07
N VAL A 468 5.10 -14.70 16.76
CA VAL A 468 5.15 -14.59 18.21
C VAL A 468 3.83 -14.98 18.84
N ARG A 469 3.92 -15.53 20.03
CA ARG A 469 2.81 -15.86 20.91
C ARG A 469 2.75 -14.85 22.05
N LEU A 470 1.57 -14.28 22.29
CA LEU A 470 1.23 -13.46 23.44
C LEU A 470 0.23 -14.21 24.32
N ASN A 471 0.53 -14.31 25.62
CA ASN A 471 -0.28 -15.01 26.62
C ASN A 471 -1.13 -14.06 27.47
#